data_AF-A0AA86AP23-F1
#
_entry.id   AF-A0AA86AP23-F1
#
_cell.length_a   1.000
_cell.length_b   1.000
_cell.length_c   1.000
_cell.angle_alpha   90.00
_cell.angle_beta   90.00
_cell.angle_gamma   90.00
#
_symmetry.space_group_name_H-M   'P 1'
#
loop_
_entity.id
_entity.type
_entity.pdbx_description
1 polymer ?
#
loop_
_entity_poly.entity_id
_entity_poly.type
_entity_poly.pdbx_seq_one_letter_code
_entity_poly.pdbx_strand_id
1 'polypeptide(L)' 'MYGYEWMGHGFFMPWMIIFPMVILVLFMMMRGGKSSCHHREKEDEALEIARKRFARGEIDEEAFEKIKQKLSA' A
#
# COMPACT_ATOMS: atom_id res chain seq x y z
N MET A 1 4.66 11.95 52.70
CA MET A 1 4.95 13.18 51.94
C MET A 1 5.20 12.78 50.50
N TYR A 2 4.15 12.64 49.69
CA TYR A 2 4.24 12.26 48.27
C TYR A 2 4.13 13.52 47.40
N GLY A 3 5.18 14.34 47.42
CA GLY A 3 5.15 15.69 46.86
C GLY A 3 6.33 16.04 45.95
N TYR A 4 7.08 15.06 45.46
CA TYR A 4 8.28 15.32 44.66
C TYR A 4 8.39 14.51 43.35
N GLU A 5 7.34 13.80 42.92
CA GLU A 5 7.32 13.10 41.62
C GLU A 5 6.79 13.94 40.45
N TRP A 6 6.31 15.17 40.71
CA TRP A 6 5.57 15.98 39.73
C TRP A 6 6.41 17.05 39.00
N MET A 7 7.71 17.16 39.27
CA MET A 7 8.54 18.27 38.77
C MET A 7 9.61 17.88 37.74
N GLY A 8 9.77 16.58 37.45
CA GLY A 8 10.67 16.07 36.41
C GLY A 8 9.99 15.30 35.28
N HIS A 9 8.71 14.96 35.45
CA HIS A 9 7.96 14.11 34.51
C HIS A 9 7.18 14.87 33.43
N GLY A 10 7.14 16.21 33.45
CA GLY A 10 6.32 17.00 32.52
C GLY A 10 6.85 17.06 31.09
N PHE A 11 8.16 16.95 30.89
CA PHE A 11 8.78 17.15 29.57
C PHE A 11 9.02 15.84 28.80
N PHE A 12 9.30 14.74 29.51
CA PHE A 12 9.57 13.42 28.91
C PHE A 12 8.33 12.53 28.74
N MET A 13 7.27 12.74 29.54
CA MET A 13 6.00 12.01 29.41
C MET A 13 5.37 12.06 28.01
N PRO A 14 5.24 13.23 27.35
CA PRO A 14 4.62 13.26 26.03
C PRO A 14 5.46 12.53 24.98
N TRP A 15 6.79 12.62 25.07
CA TRP A 15 7.70 11.95 24.14
C TRP A 15 7.58 10.42 24.19
N MET A 16 7.33 9.84 25.37
CA MET A 16 7.14 8.40 25.53
C MET A 16 5.91 7.85 24.79
N ILE A 17 4.89 8.68 24.57
CA ILE A 17 3.66 8.30 23.85
C ILE A 17 3.75 8.69 22.37
N ILE A 18 4.35 9.84 22.06
CA ILE A 18 4.51 10.34 20.69
C ILE A 18 5.39 9.37 19.87
N PHE A 19 6.51 8.91 20.44
CA PHE A 19 7.47 8.05 19.73
C PHE A 19 6.86 6.74 19.20
N PRO A 20 6.18 5.91 20.03
CA PRO A 20 5.52 4.71 19.53
C PRO A 20 4.36 5.02 18.59
N MET A 21 3.65 6.14 18.79
CA MET A 21 2.54 6.55 17.92
C MET A 21 3.04 6.86 16.50
N VAL A 22 4.15 7.61 16.37
CA VAL A 22 4.79 7.90 15.07
C VAL A 22 5.29 6.61 14.41
N ILE A 23 5.95 5.72 15.16
CA ILE A 23 6.43 4.43 14.64
C ILE A 23 5.26 3.57 14.16
N LEU A 24 4.15 3.54 14.89
CA LEU A 24 2.96 2.77 14.53
C LEU A 24 2.30 3.31 13.26
N VAL A 25 2.21 4.64 13.11
CA VAL A 25 1.71 5.28 11.87
C VAL A 25 2.61 4.96 10.68
N LEU A 26 3.94 5.08 10.83
CA LEU A 26 4.89 4.70 9.79
C LEU A 26 4.79 3.22 9.43
N PHE A 27 4.66 2.35 10.44
CA PHE A 27 4.48 0.91 10.24
C PHE A 27 3.16 0.60 9.54
N MET A 28 2.07 1.29 9.88
CA MET A 28 0.78 1.18 9.18
C MET A 28 0.84 1.70 7.74
N MET A 29 1.60 2.76 7.44
CA MET A 29 1.80 3.22 6.06
C MET A 29 2.61 2.20 5.24
N MET A 30 3.69 1.67 5.81
CA MET A 30 4.50 0.63 5.16
C MET A 30 3.72 -0.68 4.96
N ARG A 31 2.86 -1.04 5.92
CA ARG A 31 2.05 -2.27 5.89
C ARG A 31 0.74 -2.11 5.09
N GLY A 32 0.20 -0.89 5.05
CA GLY A 32 -1.02 -0.50 4.34
C GLY A 32 -0.82 -0.26 2.84
N GLY A 33 0.43 -0.15 2.38
CA GLY A 33 0.78 -0.11 0.95
C GLY A 33 0.44 -1.38 0.17
N LYS A 34 0.00 -2.47 0.84
CA LYS A 34 -0.36 -3.73 0.19
C LYS A 34 -1.85 -4.07 0.25
N SER A 35 -2.69 -3.29 0.92
CA SER A 35 -4.11 -3.64 1.14
C SER A 35 -5.11 -2.87 0.26
N SER A 36 -4.66 -1.95 -0.60
CA SER A 36 -5.52 -1.33 -1.62
C SER A 36 -4.96 -1.35 -3.04
N CYS A 37 -3.77 -1.92 -3.23
CA CYS A 37 -3.08 -2.06 -4.53
C CYS A 37 -3.32 -3.42 -5.19
N HIS A 38 -4.08 -4.32 -4.54
CA HIS A 38 -4.26 -5.68 -5.05
C HIS A 38 -5.21 -5.76 -6.26
N HIS A 39 -5.98 -4.71 -6.53
CA HIS A 39 -6.76 -4.60 -7.76
C HIS A 39 -5.87 -4.14 -8.91
N ARG A 40 -5.16 -3.01 -8.71
CA ARG A 40 -4.27 -2.44 -9.73
C ARG A 40 -3.12 -3.36 -10.11
N GLU A 41 -2.47 -4.02 -9.15
CA GLU A 41 -1.40 -4.99 -9.44
C GLU A 41 -1.90 -6.19 -10.25
N LYS A 42 -3.15 -6.65 -10.01
CA LYS A 42 -3.75 -7.74 -10.79
C LYS A 42 -4.19 -7.28 -12.18
N GLU A 43 -4.65 -6.04 -12.33
CA GLU A 43 -4.98 -5.44 -13.63
C GLU A 43 -3.72 -5.29 -14.49
N ASP A 44 -2.62 -4.79 -13.91
CA ASP A 44 -1.31 -4.70 -14.56
C ASP A 44 -0.78 -6.09 -14.96
N GLU A 45 -0.90 -7.10 -14.08
CA GLU A 45 -0.50 -8.49 -14.38
C GLU A 45 -1.34 -9.11 -15.51
N ALA A 46 -2.66 -8.87 -15.53
CA ALA A 46 -3.55 -9.35 -16.58
C ALA A 46 -3.25 -8.69 -17.95
N LEU A 47 -2.93 -7.40 -17.95
CA LEU A 47 -2.51 -6.66 -19.16
C LEU A 47 -1.16 -7.16 -19.69
N GLU A 48 -0.19 -7.44 -18.81
CA GLU A 48 1.10 -8.03 -19.19
C GLU A 48 0.93 -9.42 -19.83
N ILE A 49 0.08 -10.27 -19.24
CA ILE A 49 -0.22 -11.60 -19.78
C ILE A 49 -0.85 -11.48 -21.18
N ALA A 50 -1.81 -10.57 -21.36
CA ALA A 50 -2.45 -10.32 -22.64
C ALA A 50 -1.45 -9.86 -23.71
N ARG A 51 -0.55 -8.91 -23.37
CA ARG A 51 0.50 -8.42 -24.27
C ARG A 51 1.46 -9.53 -24.68
N LYS A 52 1.86 -10.39 -23.75
CA LYS A 52 2.80 -11.50 -24.02
C LYS A 52 2.23 -12.53 -24.99
N ARG A 53 0.93 -12.81 -24.90
CA ARG A 53 0.23 -13.73 -25.82
C ARG A 53 -0.01 -13.11 -27.20
N PHE A 54 -0.28 -11.81 -27.26
CA PHE A 54 -0.34 -11.06 -28.51
C PHE A 54 1.01 -11.08 -29.24
N ALA A 55 2.12 -10.84 -28.54
CA ALA A 55 3.47 -10.92 -29.11
C ALA A 55 3.84 -12.33 -29.60
N ARG A 56 3.23 -13.38 -29.03
CA ARG A 56 3.36 -14.76 -29.50
C ARG A 56 2.45 -15.09 -30.69
N GLY A 57 1.53 -14.21 -31.06
CA GLY A 57 0.53 -14.45 -32.11
C GLY A 57 -0.57 -15.42 -31.70
N GLU A 58 -0.73 -15.72 -30.40
CA GLU A 58 -1.79 -16.60 -29.90
C GLU A 58 -3.16 -15.89 -29.83
N ILE A 59 -3.18 -14.56 -29.94
CA ILE A 59 -4.39 -13.74 -29.94
C ILE A 59 -4.27 -12.65 -31.01
N ASP A 60 -5.40 -12.36 -31.64
CA ASP A 60 -5.55 -11.28 -32.63
C ASP A 60 -5.64 -9.90 -31.96
N GLU A 61 -5.40 -8.83 -32.73
CA GLU A 61 -5.46 -7.43 -32.28
C GLU A 61 -6.85 -7.08 -31.72
N GLU A 62 -7.92 -7.54 -32.36
CA GLU A 62 -9.30 -7.31 -31.89
C GLU A 62 -9.54 -7.93 -30.51
N ALA A 63 -8.97 -9.11 -30.26
CA ALA A 63 -9.11 -9.80 -28.99
C ALA A 63 -8.29 -9.12 -27.89
N PHE A 64 -7.09 -8.64 -28.21
CA PHE A 64 -6.27 -7.85 -27.29
C PHE A 64 -6.96 -6.54 -26.89
N GLU A 65 -7.56 -5.84 -27.84
CA GLU A 65 -8.22 -4.56 -27.57
C GLU A 65 -9.45 -4.71 -26.66
N LYS A 66 -10.25 -5.78 -26.86
CA LYS A 66 -11.37 -6.11 -25.98
C LYS A 66 -10.94 -6.41 -24.55
N ILE A 67 -9.82 -7.10 -24.36
CA ILE A 67 -9.27 -7.40 -23.04
C ILE A 67 -8.76 -6.12 -22.38
N LYS A 68 -8.05 -5.27 -23.13
CA LYS A 68 -7.55 -3.99 -22.64
C LYS A 68 -8.70 -3.07 -22.19
N GLN A 69 -9.76 -2.95 -22.99
CA GLN A 69 -10.93 -2.15 -22.63
C GLN A 69 -11.65 -2.67 -21.38
N LYS A 70 -11.75 -4.00 -21.22
CA LYS A 70 -12.36 -4.62 -20.03
C LYS A 70 -11.51 -4.51 -18.76
N LEU A 71 -10.19 -4.40 -18.89
CA LEU A 71 -9.27 -4.26 -17.76
C LEU A 71 -9.01 -2.79 -17.38
N SER A 72 -9.46 -1.84 -18.19
CA SER A 72 -9.36 -0.40 -17.91
C SER A 72 -10.67 0.23 -17.41
N ALA A 73 -11.74 -0.55 -17.32
CA ALA A 73 -13.11 -0.12 -17.00
C ALA A 73 -13.55 -0.72 -15.66
#